data_AF-A0A2D6G9Y1-F1
#
_entry.id   AF-A0A2D6G9Y1-F1
#
_cell.length_a   1.000
_cell.length_b   1.000
_cell.length_c   1.000
_cell.angle_alpha   90.00
_cell.angle_beta   90.00
_cell.angle_gamma   90.00
#
_symmetry.space_group_name_H-M   'P 1'
#
loop_
_entity.id
_entity.type
_entity.pdbx_description
1 polymer ?
#
loop_
_entity_poly.entity_id
_entity_poly.type
_entity_poly.pdbx_seq_one_letter_code
_entity_poly.pdbx_strand_id
1 'polypeptide(L)'
;YALSVRKNLDSPYLGKERVTRPDGSWSFAYYQENLDPTKRDSEYTNRGLMQCLNDKVPVGVMVQVTPKPESRYRVLGVAMVTGWEGGYFFFEGVMIESGVRRD
;
A
#
# COMPACT_ATOMS: atom_id res chain seq x y z
N TYR A 1 5.72 -10.40 -10.95
CA TYR A 1 6.21 -9.16 -10.31
C TYR A 1 5.96 -9.29 -8.82
N ALA A 2 6.82 -8.70 -7.99
CA ALA A 2 6.62 -8.63 -6.54
C ALA A 2 7.02 -7.23 -6.13
N LEU A 3 6.10 -6.50 -5.49
CA LEU A 3 6.25 -5.06 -5.28
C LEU A 3 6.13 -4.70 -3.81
N SER A 4 6.61 -3.50 -3.51
CA SER A 4 6.33 -2.81 -2.26
C SER A 4 5.97 -1.36 -2.54
N VAL A 5 5.01 -0.82 -1.81
CA VAL A 5 4.67 0.61 -1.82
C VAL A 5 5.08 1.27 -0.52
N ARG A 6 5.52 2.53 -0.62
CA ARG A 6 5.80 3.39 0.55
C ARG A 6 4.97 4.67 0.46
N LYS A 7 4.32 5.04 1.56
CA LYS A 7 3.71 6.36 1.72
C LYS A 7 4.62 7.24 2.57
N ASN A 8 4.96 8.41 2.04
CA ASN A 8 5.73 9.42 2.75
C ASN A 8 4.85 10.22 3.69
N LEU A 9 5.46 10.78 4.75
CA LEU A 9 4.77 11.54 5.79
C LEU A 9 4.17 12.85 5.25
N ASP A 10 4.90 13.49 4.33
CA ASP A 10 4.53 14.78 3.71
C ASP A 10 3.76 14.59 2.40
N SER A 11 3.18 13.40 2.18
CA SER A 11 2.44 13.12 0.96
C SER A 11 1.21 14.04 0.90
N PRO A 12 1.05 14.87 -0.15
CA PRO A 12 -0.05 15.83 -0.26
C PRO A 12 -1.44 15.18 -0.32
N TYR A 13 -1.49 13.85 -0.47
CA TYR A 13 -2.70 13.03 -0.47
C TYR A 13 -3.12 12.63 0.96
N LEU A 14 -3.20 13.64 1.83
CA LEU A 14 -3.77 13.55 3.18
C LEU A 14 -5.28 13.36 3.07
N GLY A 15 -5.83 12.29 3.65
CA GLY A 15 -7.29 12.12 3.74
C GLY A 15 -7.81 10.68 3.72
N LYS A 16 -7.00 9.70 3.28
CA LYS A 16 -7.34 8.28 3.42
C LYS A 16 -6.25 7.59 4.23
N GLU A 17 -6.43 7.63 5.55
CA GLU A 17 -5.57 6.91 6.49
C GLU A 17 -5.84 5.42 6.43
N ARG A 18 -4.91 4.63 6.95
CA ARG A 18 -5.11 3.20 7.15
C ARG A 18 -6.28 3.00 8.12
N VAL A 19 -7.33 2.30 7.71
CA VAL A 19 -8.40 1.89 8.63
C VAL A 19 -8.07 0.50 9.13
N THR A 20 -7.94 0.33 10.45
CA THR A 20 -7.78 -1.00 11.07
C THR A 20 -9.13 -1.43 11.60
N ARG A 21 -9.54 -2.67 11.30
CA ARG A 21 -10.82 -3.25 11.71
C ARG A 21 -10.63 -4.12 12.96
N PRO A 22 -11.71 -4.43 13.72
CA PRO A 22 -11.62 -5.22 14.96
C PRO A 22 -11.06 -6.63 14.78
N ASP A 23 -11.19 -7.21 13.58
CA ASP A 23 -10.64 -8.53 13.23
C ASP A 23 -9.14 -8.51 12.89
N GLY A 24 -8.49 -7.35 13.03
CA GLY A 24 -7.09 -7.16 12.66
C GLY A 24 -6.86 -7.00 11.16
N SER A 25 -7.89 -7.04 10.31
CA SER A 25 -7.74 -6.61 8.93
C SER A 25 -7.54 -5.09 8.85
N TRP A 26 -6.95 -4.63 7.75
CA TRP A 26 -6.74 -3.22 7.54
C TRP A 26 -6.87 -2.85 6.06
N SER A 27 -7.42 -1.66 5.81
CA SER A 27 -7.46 -1.08 4.48
C SER A 27 -6.47 0.07 4.36
N PHE A 28 -5.98 0.30 3.15
CA PHE A 28 -5.04 1.36 2.84
C PHE A 28 -5.28 1.88 1.43
N ALA A 29 -5.30 3.20 1.27
CA ALA A 29 -5.39 3.84 -0.03
C ALA A 29 -4.04 4.48 -0.39
N TYR A 30 -3.59 4.21 -1.61
CA TYR A 30 -2.34 4.72 -2.16
C TYR A 30 -2.64 5.46 -3.46
N TYR A 31 -2.33 6.75 -3.52
CA TYR A 31 -2.42 7.46 -4.79
C TYR A 31 -1.31 6.98 -5.71
N GLN A 32 -1.64 6.77 -6.97
CA GLN A 32 -0.71 6.35 -8.01
C GLN A 32 0.52 7.26 -8.08
N GLU A 33 1.61 6.76 -8.65
CA GLU A 33 2.67 7.62 -9.14
C GLU A 33 2.12 8.50 -10.26
N ASN A 34 2.60 9.75 -10.35
CA ASN A 34 2.07 10.80 -11.23
C ASN A 34 0.69 11.37 -10.80
N LEU A 35 0.63 12.70 -10.72
CA LEU A 35 -0.55 13.48 -10.29
C LEU A 35 -1.71 13.42 -11.29
N ASP A 36 -1.44 13.10 -12.56
CA ASP A 36 -2.49 12.94 -13.57
C ASP A 36 -3.02 11.49 -13.54
N PRO A 37 -4.28 11.26 -13.11
CA PRO A 37 -4.85 9.91 -13.03
C PRO A 37 -4.95 9.22 -14.40
N THR A 38 -4.95 9.98 -15.51
CA THR A 38 -4.95 9.41 -16.87
C THR A 38 -3.59 8.87 -17.27
N LYS A 39 -2.54 9.23 -16.54
CA LYS A 39 -1.15 8.77 -16.74
C LYS A 39 -0.78 7.59 -15.86
N ARG A 40 -1.76 6.87 -15.27
CA ARG A 40 -1.51 5.67 -14.46
C ARG A 40 -0.47 4.75 -15.12
N ASP A 41 -0.67 4.40 -16.39
CA ASP A 41 0.17 3.40 -17.06
C ASP A 41 1.49 3.95 -17.65
N SER A 42 1.79 5.25 -17.49
CA SER A 42 3.12 5.78 -17.82
C SER A 42 4.18 5.37 -16.79
N GLU A 43 3.76 5.15 -15.55
CA GLU A 43 4.65 4.79 -14.45
C GLU A 43 4.79 3.27 -14.33
N TYR A 44 6.03 2.79 -14.21
CA TYR A 44 6.31 1.35 -14.09
C TYR A 44 5.65 0.75 -12.84
N THR A 45 5.72 1.45 -11.71
CA THR A 45 5.14 0.99 -10.43
C THR A 45 3.63 0.81 -10.53
N ASN A 46 2.92 1.76 -11.15
CA ASN A 46 1.48 1.70 -11.34
C ASN A 46 1.06 0.54 -12.24
N ARG A 47 1.76 0.31 -13.36
CA ARG A 47 1.52 -0.85 -14.23
C ARG A 47 1.71 -2.15 -13.45
N GLY A 48 2.75 -2.23 -12.63
CA GLY A 48 2.99 -3.38 -11.77
C GLY A 48 1.88 -3.59 -10.72
N LEU A 49 1.33 -2.53 -10.12
CA LEU A 49 0.19 -2.62 -9.21
C LEU A 49 -1.09 -3.09 -9.90
N MET A 50 -1.33 -2.67 -11.15
CA MET A 50 -2.43 -3.21 -11.97
C MET A 50 -2.24 -4.69 -12.26
N GLN A 51 -1.01 -5.14 -12.50
CA GLN A 51 -0.74 -6.56 -12.63
C GLN A 51 -1.02 -7.28 -11.29
N CYS A 52 -0.53 -6.77 -10.14
CA CYS A 52 -0.83 -7.31 -8.81
C CYS A 52 -2.31 -7.48 -8.54
N LEU A 53 -3.12 -6.50 -8.94
CA LEU A 53 -4.57 -6.54 -8.86
C LEU A 53 -5.16 -7.70 -9.68
N ASN A 54 -4.65 -7.90 -10.91
CA ASN A 54 -5.14 -8.91 -11.84
C ASN A 54 -4.75 -10.33 -11.42
N ASP A 55 -3.46 -10.58 -11.14
CA ASP A 55 -2.97 -11.95 -10.85
C ASP A 55 -2.98 -12.27 -9.35
N LYS A 56 -3.57 -11.40 -8.53
CA LYS A 56 -3.73 -11.60 -7.08
C LYS A 56 -2.39 -11.83 -6.36
N VAL A 57 -1.38 -11.04 -6.73
CA VAL A 57 -0.06 -11.09 -6.07
C VAL A 57 -0.01 -10.03 -4.96
N PRO A 58 0.34 -10.40 -3.71
CA PRO A 58 0.40 -9.46 -2.60
C PRO A 58 1.54 -8.45 -2.73
N VAL A 59 1.35 -7.27 -2.13
CA VAL A 59 2.27 -6.14 -2.15
C VAL A 59 2.67 -5.77 -0.73
N GLY A 60 3.96 -5.55 -0.49
CA GLY A 60 4.45 -5.04 0.80
C GLY A 60 4.07 -3.58 1.00
N VAL A 61 3.56 -3.22 2.18
CA VAL A 61 3.10 -1.85 2.46
C VAL A 61 3.89 -1.25 3.63
N MET A 62 4.43 -0.06 3.41
CA MET A 62 5.20 0.69 4.41
C MET A 62 4.71 2.13 4.51
N VAL A 63 4.72 2.68 5.72
CA VAL A 63 4.37 4.09 5.98
C VAL A 63 5.52 4.75 6.71
N GLN A 64 5.96 5.91 6.21
CA GLN A 64 6.97 6.72 6.87
C GLN A 64 6.40 7.27 8.20
N VAL A 65 7.19 7.17 9.27
CA VAL A 65 6.80 7.63 10.63
C VAL A 65 7.68 8.76 11.16
N THR A 66 8.85 9.00 10.56
CA THR A 66 9.68 10.18 10.84
C THR A 66 10.12 10.85 9.54
N PRO A 67 10.23 12.18 9.50
CA PRO A 67 10.63 12.92 8.30
C PRO A 67 12.11 12.67 7.95
N LYS A 68 12.57 13.27 6.85
CA LYS A 68 14.00 13.30 6.48
C LYS A 68 14.79 14.20 7.45
N PRO A 69 16.11 13.99 7.62
CA PRO A 69 16.95 12.99 6.97
C PRO A 69 16.85 11.59 7.60
N GLU A 70 16.46 11.49 8.88
CA GLU A 70 16.39 10.23 9.62
C GLU A 70 15.03 9.53 9.45
N SER A 71 14.69 9.21 8.20
CA SER A 71 13.39 8.61 7.88
C SER A 71 13.30 7.18 8.38
N ARG A 72 12.33 6.93 9.25
CA ARG A 72 11.92 5.62 9.74
C ARG A 72 10.59 5.24 9.12
N TYR A 73 10.39 3.94 8.94
CA TYR A 73 9.18 3.39 8.33
C TYR A 73 8.58 2.33 9.24
N ARG A 74 7.26 2.35 9.35
CA ARG A 74 6.48 1.24 9.92
C ARG A 74 6.08 0.32 8.77
N VAL A 75 6.50 -0.94 8.86
CA VAL A 75 6.02 -2.01 7.97
C VAL A 75 4.61 -2.39 8.41
N LEU A 76 3.64 -2.31 7.50
CA LEU A 76 2.26 -2.74 7.77
C LEU A 76 2.06 -4.23 7.48
N GLY A 77 2.94 -4.82 6.68
CA GLY A 77 2.85 -6.20 6.22
C GLY A 77 2.57 -6.25 4.71
N VAL A 78 1.95 -7.33 4.27
CA VAL A 78 1.51 -7.50 2.88
C VAL A 78 0.01 -7.26 2.76
N ALA A 79 -0.42 -6.75 1.61
CA ALA A 79 -1.83 -6.54 1.29
C ALA A 79 -2.13 -6.88 -0.17
N MET A 80 -3.37 -7.26 -0.41
CA MET A 80 -3.91 -7.47 -1.76
C MET A 80 -4.34 -6.12 -2.33
N VAL A 81 -3.99 -5.86 -3.59
CA VAL A 81 -4.61 -4.75 -4.33
C VAL A 81 -6.03 -5.20 -4.70
N THR A 82 -7.04 -4.46 -4.24
CA THR A 82 -8.46 -4.81 -4.41
C THR A 82 -9.16 -3.97 -5.47
N GLY A 83 -8.58 -2.84 -5.86
CA GLY A 83 -9.09 -2.03 -6.96
C GLY A 83 -8.25 -0.81 -7.24
N TRP A 84 -8.65 -0.09 -8.30
CA TRP A 84 -8.14 1.24 -8.63
C TRP A 84 -9.31 2.13 -9.06
N GLU A 85 -9.42 3.33 -8.48
CA GLU A 85 -10.45 4.31 -8.82
C GLU A 85 -9.95 5.74 -8.58
N GLY A 86 -10.16 6.65 -9.53
CA GLY A 86 -9.88 8.07 -9.35
C GLY A 86 -8.41 8.39 -8.99
N GLY A 87 -7.46 7.58 -9.48
CA GLY A 87 -6.03 7.70 -9.16
C GLY A 87 -5.59 6.97 -7.90
N TYR A 88 -6.51 6.33 -7.15
CA TYR A 88 -6.17 5.58 -5.94
C TYR A 88 -6.18 4.08 -6.20
N PHE A 89 -5.12 3.40 -5.77
CA PHE A 89 -5.12 1.97 -5.52
C PHE A 89 -5.63 1.69 -4.11
N PHE A 90 -6.48 0.67 -3.98
CA PHE A 90 -7.00 0.19 -2.71
C PHE A 90 -6.34 -1.12 -2.32
N PHE A 91 -5.96 -1.21 -1.05
CA PHE A 91 -5.28 -2.35 -0.47
C PHE A 91 -6.09 -2.89 0.71
N GLU A 92 -6.17 -4.22 0.79
CA GLU A 92 -6.70 -4.94 1.96
C GLU A 92 -5.63 -5.91 2.48
N GLY A 93 -5.24 -5.72 3.73
CA GLY A 93 -4.29 -6.56 4.43
C GLY A 93 -4.91 -7.19 5.66
N VAL A 94 -4.24 -8.23 6.16
CA VAL A 94 -4.55 -8.86 7.43
C VAL A 94 -3.34 -8.71 8.35
N MET A 95 -3.58 -8.49 9.64
CA MET A 95 -2.54 -8.68 10.63
C MET A 95 -2.19 -10.17 10.63
N ILE A 96 -1.00 -10.51 10.14
CA ILE A 96 -0.41 -11.80 10.44
C ILE A 96 0.00 -11.70 11.90
N GLU A 97 -0.83 -12.21 12.81
CA GLU A 97 -0.34 -12.50 14.15
C GLU A 97 0.92 -13.35 13.95
N SER A 98 2.02 -12.91 14.56
CA SER A 98 3.24 -13.69 14.65
C SER A 98 2.96 -14.90 15.55
N GLY A 99 2.14 -15.83 15.07
CA GLY A 99 2.02 -17.16 15.58
C GLY A 99 3.33 -17.85 15.25
N VAL A 100 4.31 -17.72 16.14
CA VAL A 100 5.21 -18.84 16.36
C VAL A 100 4.29 -19.97 16.79
N ARG A 101 3.84 -20.79 15.83
CA ARG A 101 3.41 -22.14 16.15
C ARG A 101 4.65 -22.79 16.72
N ARG A 102 4.68 -22.92 18.05
CA ARG A 102 5.54 -23.90 18.69
C ARG A 102 4.85 -25.23 18.44
N ASP A 103 5.25 -25.88 17.37
CA ASP A 103 5.18 -27.33 17.24
C ASP A 103 5.99 -28.02 18.35
#